data_AF-A0A914T679-F1
#
_entry.id   AF-A0A914T679-F1
#
_cell.length_a   1.000
_cell.length_b   1.000
_cell.length_c   1.000
_cell.angle_alpha   90.00
_cell.angle_beta   90.00
_cell.angle_gamma   90.00
#
_symmetry.space_group_name_H-M   'P 1'
#
loop_
_entity.id
_entity.type
_entity.pdbx_description
1 polymer ?
#
loop_
_entity_poly.entity_id
_entity_poly.type
_entity_poly.pdbx_seq_one_letter_code
_entity_poly.pdbx_strand_id
1 'polypeptide(L)' 'MLFFYRSVTDPRNHKRVALKKMPNVFQNLASCKRVFREIRMLASFQHDNVVCLLDILQPSNPHFFQEM' A
#
# COMPACT_ATOMS: atom_id res chain seq x y z
N MET A 1 -11.80 10.29 2.74
CA MET A 1 -10.61 9.43 2.58
C MET A 1 -10.07 9.65 1.18
N LEU A 2 -9.33 10.75 0.98
CA LEU A 2 -8.68 11.04 -0.31
C LEU A 2 -7.47 10.11 -0.41
N PHE A 3 -7.61 9.04 -1.19
CA PHE A 3 -6.49 8.17 -1.50
C PHE A 3 -5.57 8.89 -2.48
N PHE A 4 -4.36 9.22 -2.05
CA PHE A 4 -3.32 9.75 -2.93
C PHE A 4 -2.63 8.58 -3.63
N TYR A 5 -3.13 8.21 -4.80
CA TYR A 5 -2.40 7.37 -5.73
C TYR A 5 -1.47 8.26 -6.56
N ARG A 6 -0.21 7.86 -6.70
CA ARG A 6 0.72 8.49 -7.64
C ARG A 6 1.24 7.44 -8.59
N SER A 7 1.38 7.81 -9.87
CA SER A 7 2.15 6.98 -10.80
C SER A 7 3.63 7.24 -10.56
N VAL A 8 4.40 6.17 -10.36
CA VAL A 8 5.85 6.22 -10.16
C VAL A 8 6.52 5.17 -11.07
N THR A 9 7.80 5.36 -11.36
CA THR A 9 8.62 4.38 -12.08
C THR A 9 9.47 3.63 -11.07
N ASP A 10 9.33 2.31 -11.02
CA ASP A 10 10.14 1.47 -10.15
C ASP A 10 11.60 1.45 -10.68
N PRO A 11 12.59 1.91 -9.90
CA PRO A 11 13.97 1.99 -10.36
C PRO A 11 14.61 0.62 -10.59
N ARG A 12 14.05 -0.47 -10.04
CA ARG A 12 14.61 -1.83 -10.13
C ARG A 12 14.39 -2.46 -11.50
N ASN A 13 13.29 -2.10 -12.17
CA ASN A 13 12.86 -2.74 -13.42
C ASN A 13 12.29 -1.75 -14.45
N HIS A 14 12.30 -0.45 -14.15
CA HIS A 14 11.76 0.64 -14.98
C HIS A 14 10.27 0.53 -15.34
N LYS A 15 9.49 -0.28 -14.62
CA LYS A 15 8.04 -0.38 -14.84
C LYS A 15 7.30 0.77 -14.16
N ARG A 16 6.29 1.31 -14.84
CA ARG A 16 5.35 2.25 -14.21
C ARG A 16 4.39 1.50 -13.31
N VAL A 17 4.27 1.93 -12.07
CA VAL A 17 3.40 1.35 -11.04
C VAL A 17 2.57 2.45 -10.36
N ALA A 18 1.46 2.04 -9.73
CA ALA A 18 0.66 2.91 -8.88
C ALA A 18 1.12 2.76 -7.42
N LEU A 19 1.58 3.86 -6.82
CA LEU A 19 1.95 3.92 -5.41
C LEU A 19 0.79 4.52 -4.62
N LYS A 20 0.21 3.73 -3.71
CA LYS A 20 -0.86 4.16 -2.80
C LYS A 20 -0.27 4.55 -1.45
N LYS A 21 -0.34 5.83 -1.08
CA LYS A 21 -0.02 6.26 0.30
C LYS A 21 -1.24 6.05 1.20
N MET A 22 -1.03 5.43 2.36
CA MET A 22 -2.05 5.24 3.40
C MET A 22 -1.63 6.00 4.67
N PRO A 23 -2.05 7.27 4.82
CA PRO A 23 -1.78 8.03 6.05
C PRO A 23 -2.75 7.62 7.15
N ASN A 24 -2.33 7.77 8.42
CA ASN A 24 -3.20 7.68 9.60
C ASN A 24 -4.01 6.37 9.70
N VAL A 25 -3.40 5.27 9.29
CA VAL A 25 -3.96 3.91 9.36
C VAL A 25 -4.12 3.45 10.80
N PHE A 26 -3.15 3.77 11.67
CA PHE A 26 -3.13 3.30 13.05
C PHE A 26 -3.89 4.22 14.02
N GLN A 27 -4.35 5.39 13.57
CA GLN A 27 -5.15 6.32 14.40
C GLN A 27 -6.52 5.76 14.82
N ASN A 28 -7.10 4.83 14.04
CA ASN A 28 -8.37 4.23 14.41
C ASN A 28 -8.46 2.76 14.00
N LEU A 29 -9.09 1.95 14.87
CA LEU A 29 -9.18 0.50 14.68
C LEU A 29 -9.93 0.10 13.41
N ALA A 30 -10.94 0.87 13.00
CA ALA A 30 -11.72 0.59 11.80
C ALA A 30 -10.91 0.76 10.52
N SER A 31 -10.10 1.82 10.41
CA SER A 31 -9.13 2.09 9.33
C SER A 31 -8.07 1.01 9.30
N CYS A 32 -7.51 0.67 10.45
CA CYS A 32 -6.52 -0.40 10.57
C CYS A 32 -7.06 -1.73 10.00
N LYS A 33 -8.26 -2.13 10.44
CA LYS A 33 -8.93 -3.34 9.93
C LYS A 33 -9.22 -3.24 8.43
N ARG A 34 -9.65 -2.08 7.94
CA ARG A 34 -9.94 -1.87 6.51
C ARG A 34 -8.69 -2.01 5.66
N VAL A 35 -7.58 -1.38 6.06
CA VAL A 35 -6.29 -1.46 5.36
C VAL A 35 -5.74 -2.88 5.40
N PHE A 36 -5.81 -3.55 6.55
CA PHE A 36 -5.37 -4.94 6.67
C PHE A 36 -6.13 -5.87 5.71
N ARG A 37 -7.47 -5.73 5.65
CA ARG A 37 -8.30 -6.49 4.72
C ARG A 37 -7.96 -6.19 3.26
N GLU A 38 -7.74 -4.92 2.92
CA GLU A 38 -7.34 -4.52 1.57
C GLU A 38 -6.01 -5.18 1.16
N ILE A 39 -4.97 -5.09 2.01
CA ILE A 39 -3.66 -5.72 1.78
C ILE A 39 -3.81 -7.23 1.61
N ARG A 40 -4.59 -7.89 2.48
CA ARG A 40 -4.80 -9.35 2.41
C ARG A 40 -5.52 -9.78 1.14
N MET A 41 -6.57 -9.05 0.74
CA MET A 41 -7.27 -9.33 -0.52
C MET A 41 -6.35 -9.13 -1.72
N LEU A 42 -5.70 -7.97 -1.85
CA LEU A 42 -4.81 -7.66 -2.97
C LEU A 42 -3.61 -8.62 -3.08
N ALA A 43 -3.08 -9.10 -1.95
CA ALA A 43 -1.99 -10.09 -1.93
C ALA A 43 -2.44 -11.51 -2.38
N SER A 44 -3.74 -11.79 -2.34
CA SER A 44 -4.30 -13.10 -2.72
C SER A 44 -4.80 -13.17 -4.17
N PHE A 45 -5.02 -12.01 -4.82
CA PHE A 45 -5.58 -11.97 -6.16
C PHE A 45 -4.54 -12.32 -7.23
N GLN A 46 -4.90 -13.27 -8.10
CA GLN A 46 -4.12 -13.70 -9.26
C GLN A 46 -5.05 -13.82 -10.46
N HIS A 47 -5.43 -12.68 -11.04
CA HIS A 47 -6.36 -12.62 -12.16
C HIS A 47 -6.14 -11.34 -12.98
N ASP A 48 -6.14 -11.43 -14.31
CA ASP A 48 -5.80 -10.30 -15.19
C ASP A 48 -6.73 -9.09 -15.05
N ASN A 49 -8.00 -9.35 -14.71
CA ASN A 49 -9.00 -8.30 -14.50
C ASN A 49 -9.10 -7.81 -13.04
N VAL A 50 -8.24 -8.27 -12.13
CA VAL A 50 -8.23 -7.85 -10.73
C VAL A 50 -6.85 -7.37 -10.33
N VAL A 51 -6.77 -6.17 -9.78
CA VAL A 51 -5.48 -5.62 -9.33
C VAL A 51 -4.89 -6.46 -8.19
N CYS A 52 -3.61 -6.81 -8.33
CA CYS A 52 -2.83 -7.51 -7.31
C CYS A 52 -1.87 -6.56 -6.59
N LEU A 53 -1.46 -6.95 -5.39
CA LEU A 53 -0.41 -6.25 -4.65
C LEU A 53 0.96 -6.65 -5.20
N LEU A 54 1.73 -5.67 -5.69
CA LEU A 54 3.08 -5.90 -6.19
C LEU A 54 4.13 -5.88 -5.08
N ASP A 55 4.07 -4.90 -4.18
CA ASP A 55 5.07 -4.67 -3.15
C ASP A 55 4.49 -3.83 -2.00
N ILE A 56 5.08 -3.95 -0.80
CA ILE A 56 4.82 -3.06 0.35
C ILE A 56 6.16 -2.47 0.77
N LEU A 57 6.29 -1.15 0.60
CA LEU A 57 7.46 -0.44 1.07
C LEU A 57 7.48 -0.41 2.59
N GLN A 58 8.54 -0.97 3.16
CA GLN A 58 8.78 -0.92 4.60
C GLN A 58 9.42 0.42 4.97
N PRO A 59 9.12 0.97 6.16
CA PRO A 59 9.82 2.13 6.66
C PRO A 59 11.31 1.82 6.89
N SER A 60 12.17 2.83 6.74
CA SER A 60 13.62 2.70 6.92
C SER A 60 13.99 2.18 8.32
N ASN A 61 13.16 2.48 9.32
CA ASN A 61 13.30 1.95 10.67
C ASN A 61 11.91 1.60 11.25
N PRO A 62 11.62 0.31 11.48
CA PRO A 62 10.35 -0.13 12.08
C PRO A 62 10.11 0.41 13.50
N HIS A 63 11.17 0.62 14.28
CA HIS A 63 11.05 1.07 15.68
C HIS A 63 10.72 2.56 15.81
N PHE A 64 11.00 3.35 14.78
CA PHE A 64 10.71 4.79 14.72
C PHE A 64 9.71 5.11 13.61
N PHE A 65 8.83 4.15 13.29
CA PHE A 65 7.78 4.40 12.32
C PHE A 65 6.83 5.47 12.84
N GLN A 66 6.77 6.59 12.14
CA GLN A 66 5.82 7.65 12.39
C GLN A 66 4.93 7.81 11.16
N GLU A 67 3.61 7.77 11.37
CA GLU A 67 2.65 8.05 10.31
C GLU A 67 2.80 9.51 9.85
N MET A 68 2.98 9.73 8.54
CA MET A 68 3.02 11.05 7.90
C MET A 68 1.69 11.43 7.26
#